data_AF-V9MZ13-F1
#
_entry.id   AF-V9MZ13-F1
#
_cell.length_a   1.000
_cell.length_b   1.000
_cell.length_c   1.000
_cell.angle_alpha   90.00
_cell.angle_beta   90.00
_cell.angle_gamma   90.00
#
_symmetry.space_group_name_H-M   'P 1'
#
loop_
_entity.id
_entity.type
_entity.pdbx_description
1 polymer ?
#
loop_
_entity_poly.entity_id
_entity_poly.type
_entity_poly.pdbx_seq_one_letter_code
_entity_poly.pdbx_strand_id
1 'polypeptide(L)'
;MSFVTAAPEMLATAAQNVANIGTSLSAANATAAASTTSVLAAGADEVSQAIARLFSDYATHYQSLNAQAAAFHHSFVQTLNAAGGAYSSAEAANASAQALEQNLLAVINAPAQALFGRPLIGNGANGTAASPNGGDGGILYGNGGNGFSQTTAGVAGGAGGSAGLIGNGGNGGAGGAGAAGGAGGAGGWLLGNGGAGGPGGPTDVPAGTGGAGGAGGDAPLIGWGGNGGPGGFAAFGNGGAGGNGGASGSLFGVGGAGGVGGSSEDVGGTGGAGGAGRGLFLGLGGDGGAGGTSNNNGGDGGAGGTAGGRLFSLGGDGGNGGAGTAIGSNAGDGGAGGDSSALIGYAQGGSGGLGGFGESTGGDGGLGGAGAVLIGTGVGGFGGLGGGSNGTGGAGGAGGTGATLIGLGAGGGGGIGGFAVNVGNGVGGLGGQGGQGAALIGLGAGGAGGAGGATVVGLGGNGGDGGDGGGLFSIGVGGDGGNAGNGAMPANGGNGGNAGVIANGSFAPSFVGFGGNGGNGVNGGTGGTGGSGGILFGANGANGPS
;
A
#
# COMPACT_ATOMS: atom_id res chain seq x y z
N MET A 1 14.43 -22.97 8.08
CA MET A 1 14.51 -24.09 9.05
C MET A 1 13.56 -25.17 8.56
N SER A 2 14.07 -26.35 8.19
CA SER A 2 13.20 -27.46 7.78
C SER A 2 12.53 -28.02 9.03
N PHE A 3 11.20 -27.93 9.13
CA PHE A 3 10.47 -28.58 10.21
C PHE A 3 10.45 -30.08 9.92
N VAL A 4 11.05 -30.86 10.82
CA VAL A 4 10.95 -32.31 10.79
C VAL A 4 9.62 -32.68 11.43
N THR A 5 8.66 -33.10 10.62
CA THR A 5 7.41 -33.71 11.09
C THR A 5 7.63 -35.21 11.29
N ALA A 6 7.55 -35.67 12.54
CA ALA A 6 7.55 -37.08 12.89
C ALA A 6 6.09 -37.56 13.07
N ALA A 7 5.80 -38.83 12.77
CA ALA A 7 4.51 -39.46 13.04
C ALA A 7 4.74 -40.63 14.03
N PRO A 8 4.67 -40.37 15.36
CA PRO A 8 5.00 -41.36 16.38
C PRO A 8 4.19 -42.66 16.27
N GLU A 9 2.91 -42.56 15.87
CA GLU A 9 2.02 -43.71 15.68
C GLU A 9 2.45 -44.60 14.50
N MET A 10 2.96 -43.98 13.44
CA MET A 10 3.51 -44.70 12.28
C MET A 10 4.82 -45.41 12.63
N LEU A 11 5.66 -44.79 13.46
CA LEU A 11 6.91 -45.39 13.95
C LEU A 11 6.66 -46.57 14.89
N ALA A 12 5.67 -46.48 15.79
CA ALA A 12 5.28 -47.57 16.66
C ALA A 12 4.72 -48.77 15.86
N THR A 13 3.89 -48.50 14.86
CA THR A 13 3.36 -49.53 13.94
C THR A 13 4.48 -50.19 13.14
N ALA A 14 5.42 -49.39 12.62
CA ALA A 14 6.59 -49.91 11.92
C ALA A 14 7.46 -50.79 12.82
N ALA A 15 7.70 -50.40 14.07
CA ALA A 15 8.46 -51.20 15.04
C ALA A 15 7.80 -52.55 15.33
N GLN A 16 6.47 -52.60 15.46
CA GLN A 16 5.72 -53.85 15.62
C GLN A 16 5.81 -54.76 14.39
N ASN A 17 5.65 -54.19 13.19
CA ASN A 17 5.77 -54.95 11.95
C ASN A 17 7.18 -55.55 11.78
N VAL A 18 8.20 -54.75 12.06
CA VAL A 18 9.61 -55.20 12.02
C VAL A 18 9.86 -56.28 13.08
N ALA A 19 9.31 -56.17 14.28
CA ALA A 19 9.40 -57.22 15.30
C ALA A 19 8.77 -58.55 14.82
N ASN A 20 7.58 -58.50 14.21
CA ASN A 20 6.89 -59.68 13.67
C ASN A 20 7.67 -60.37 12.54
N ILE A 21 8.34 -59.60 11.68
CA ILE A 21 9.25 -60.12 10.65
C ILE A 21 10.42 -60.87 11.32
N GLY A 22 11.02 -60.28 12.36
CA GLY A 22 12.12 -60.91 13.11
C GLY A 22 11.72 -62.24 13.75
N THR A 23 10.53 -62.33 14.33
CA THR A 23 9.97 -63.56 14.89
C THR A 23 9.75 -64.62 13.81
N SER A 24 9.14 -64.24 12.68
CA SER A 24 8.90 -65.14 11.55
C SER A 24 10.21 -65.70 10.96
N LEU A 25 11.21 -64.83 10.78
CA LEU A 25 12.54 -65.23 10.29
C LEU A 25 13.25 -66.16 11.26
N SER A 26 13.20 -65.87 12.57
CA SER A 26 13.81 -66.72 13.59
C SER A 26 13.16 -68.11 13.64
N ALA A 27 11.84 -68.18 13.54
CA ALA A 27 11.10 -69.44 13.48
C ALA A 27 11.40 -70.26 12.22
N ALA A 28 11.49 -69.60 11.06
CA ALA A 28 11.85 -70.25 9.79
C ALA A 28 13.28 -70.81 9.84
N ASN A 29 14.24 -70.02 10.34
CA ASN A 29 15.63 -70.46 10.47
C ASN A 29 15.81 -71.58 11.50
N ALA A 30 15.04 -71.60 12.58
CA ALA A 30 15.02 -72.72 13.54
C ALA A 30 14.44 -74.00 12.93
N THR A 31 13.37 -73.90 12.13
CA THR A 31 12.75 -75.06 11.47
C THR A 31 13.68 -75.69 10.43
N ALA A 32 14.44 -74.87 9.70
CA ALA A 32 15.41 -75.34 8.71
C ALA A 32 16.72 -75.85 9.32
N ALA A 33 16.97 -75.63 10.62
CA ALA A 33 18.27 -75.91 11.23
C ALA A 33 18.66 -77.40 11.15
N ALA A 34 17.74 -78.29 11.53
CA ALA A 34 18.03 -79.73 11.55
C ALA A 34 18.30 -80.28 10.14
N SER A 35 17.42 -80.00 9.17
CA SER A 35 17.54 -80.53 7.81
C SER A 35 18.75 -80.01 7.03
N THR A 36 19.29 -78.85 7.41
CA THR A 36 20.46 -78.23 6.74
C THR A 36 21.79 -78.55 7.41
N THR A 37 21.80 -78.90 8.70
CA THR A 37 23.04 -79.25 9.44
C THR A 37 23.31 -80.74 9.53
N SER A 38 22.31 -81.59 9.22
CA SER A 38 22.45 -83.05 9.20
C SER A 38 22.37 -83.63 7.77
N VAL A 39 23.08 -83.02 6.81
CA VAL A 39 23.09 -83.51 5.43
C VAL A 39 23.89 -84.81 5.36
N LEU A 40 23.23 -85.89 4.92
CA LEU A 40 23.87 -87.20 4.72
C LEU A 40 24.53 -87.26 3.34
N ALA A 41 25.67 -87.94 3.26
CA ALA A 41 26.34 -88.21 1.99
C ALA A 41 25.45 -89.12 1.10
N ALA A 42 25.30 -88.78 -0.18
CA ALA A 42 24.47 -89.54 -1.12
C ALA A 42 25.07 -90.91 -1.49
N GLY A 43 26.39 -91.07 -1.33
CA GLY A 43 27.15 -92.29 -1.53
C GLY A 43 28.30 -92.40 -0.52
N ALA A 44 28.93 -93.57 -0.47
CA ALA A 44 30.04 -93.84 0.45
C ALA A 44 31.38 -93.18 0.02
N ASP A 45 31.43 -92.59 -1.17
CA ASP A 45 32.62 -91.99 -1.76
C ASP A 45 33.04 -90.68 -1.06
N GLU A 46 34.32 -90.36 -1.18
CA GLU A 46 34.95 -89.22 -0.53
C GLU A 46 34.39 -87.88 -1.04
N VAL A 47 33.93 -87.80 -2.29
CA VAL A 47 33.33 -86.58 -2.86
C VAL A 47 31.96 -86.30 -2.24
N SER A 48 31.09 -87.32 -2.14
CA SER A 48 29.80 -87.23 -1.46
C SER A 48 29.94 -86.87 0.02
N GLN A 49 30.92 -87.43 0.73
CA GLN A 49 31.20 -87.08 2.12
C GLN A 49 31.73 -85.65 2.28
N ALA A 50 32.61 -85.19 1.38
CA ALA A 50 33.13 -83.83 1.40
C ALA A 50 32.03 -82.78 1.11
N ILE A 51 31.13 -83.06 0.16
CA ILE A 51 29.99 -82.19 -0.15
C ILE A 51 29.03 -82.12 1.03
N ALA A 52 28.68 -83.25 1.65
CA ALA A 52 27.80 -83.28 2.83
C ALA A 52 28.38 -82.49 4.03
N ARG A 53 29.70 -82.60 4.26
CA ARG A 53 30.42 -81.78 5.27
C ARG A 53 30.39 -80.30 4.91
N LEU A 54 30.68 -79.93 3.65
CA LEU A 54 30.65 -78.53 3.20
C LEU A 54 29.28 -77.88 3.46
N PHE A 55 28.18 -78.55 3.11
CA PHE A 55 26.84 -78.03 3.34
C PHE A 55 26.48 -77.94 4.83
N SER A 56 26.90 -78.92 5.64
CA SER A 56 26.66 -78.92 7.08
C SER A 56 27.48 -77.82 7.80
N ASP A 57 28.74 -77.62 7.42
CA ASP A 57 29.60 -76.54 7.92
C ASP A 57 29.07 -75.17 7.49
N TYR A 58 28.64 -75.02 6.23
CA TYR A 58 28.01 -73.79 5.76
C TYR A 58 26.72 -73.48 6.54
N ALA A 59 25.88 -74.49 6.82
CA ALA A 59 24.67 -74.33 7.60
C ALA A 59 24.95 -73.92 9.05
N THR A 60 25.98 -74.48 9.69
CA THR A 60 26.36 -74.08 11.07
C THR A 60 26.89 -72.64 11.12
N HIS A 61 27.70 -72.22 10.14
CA HIS A 61 28.10 -70.81 10.00
C HIS A 61 26.90 -69.88 9.75
N TYR A 62 25.97 -70.30 8.88
CA TYR A 62 24.74 -69.56 8.63
C TYR A 62 23.90 -69.40 9.90
N GLN A 63 23.77 -70.44 10.73
CA GLN A 63 23.05 -70.35 12.01
C GLN A 63 23.73 -69.39 12.99
N SER A 64 25.07 -69.37 13.04
CA SER A 64 25.82 -68.41 13.86
C SER A 64 25.62 -66.96 13.38
N LEU A 65 25.67 -66.72 12.08
CA LEU A 65 25.41 -65.41 11.48
C LEU A 65 23.96 -64.98 11.72
N ASN A 66 23.00 -65.89 11.59
CA ASN A 66 21.59 -65.62 11.84
C ASN A 66 21.34 -65.26 13.31
N ALA A 67 22.04 -65.87 14.27
CA ALA A 67 21.97 -65.47 15.68
C ALA A 67 22.48 -64.03 15.90
N GLN A 68 23.55 -63.63 15.20
CA GLN A 68 24.05 -62.24 15.23
C GLN A 68 23.06 -61.26 14.58
N ALA A 69 22.46 -61.64 13.45
CA ALA A 69 21.45 -60.85 12.77
C ALA A 69 20.18 -60.67 13.62
N ALA A 70 19.76 -61.72 14.34
CA ALA A 70 18.64 -61.64 15.28
C ALA A 70 18.92 -60.69 16.46
N ALA A 71 20.16 -60.69 16.98
CA ALA A 71 20.57 -59.76 18.04
C ALA A 71 20.60 -58.30 17.54
N PHE A 72 21.12 -58.05 16.34
CA PHE A 72 21.06 -56.74 15.69
C PHE A 72 19.62 -56.28 15.47
N HIS A 73 18.77 -57.15 14.94
CA HIS A 73 17.36 -56.87 14.70
C HIS A 73 16.63 -56.48 15.99
N HIS A 74 16.91 -57.17 17.09
CA HIS A 74 16.36 -56.83 18.40
C HIS A 74 16.80 -55.42 18.85
N SER A 75 18.10 -55.10 18.74
CA SER A 75 18.63 -53.78 19.07
C SER A 75 18.04 -52.67 18.17
N PHE A 76 17.84 -52.95 16.89
CA PHE A 76 17.20 -52.03 15.95
C PHE A 76 15.75 -51.73 16.34
N VAL A 77 14.95 -52.76 16.63
CA VAL A 77 13.56 -52.59 17.09
C VAL A 77 13.51 -51.84 18.43
N GLN A 78 14.43 -52.14 19.36
CA GLN A 78 14.51 -51.43 20.64
C GLN A 78 14.83 -49.95 20.44
N THR A 79 15.77 -49.62 19.56
CA THR A 79 16.16 -48.24 19.23
C THR A 79 15.02 -47.50 18.53
N LEU A 80 14.30 -48.16 17.62
CA LEU A 80 13.17 -47.57 16.91
C LEU A 80 12.00 -47.24 17.86
N ASN A 81 11.70 -48.13 18.82
CA ASN A 81 10.72 -47.85 19.88
C ASN A 81 11.17 -46.70 20.79
N ALA A 82 12.46 -46.66 21.17
CA ALA A 82 13.01 -45.58 21.98
C ALA A 82 12.93 -44.23 21.24
N ALA A 83 13.21 -44.20 19.94
CA ALA A 83 13.07 -43.02 19.11
C ALA A 83 11.61 -42.54 19.00
N GLY A 84 10.66 -43.47 18.80
CA GLY A 84 9.22 -43.15 18.81
C GLY A 84 8.78 -42.51 20.13
N GLY A 85 9.25 -43.04 21.26
CA GLY A 85 9.02 -42.45 22.59
C GLY A 85 9.69 -41.09 22.78
N ALA A 86 10.89 -40.88 22.25
CA ALA A 86 11.58 -39.59 22.28
C ALA A 86 10.83 -38.52 21.48
N TYR A 87 10.31 -38.84 20.30
CA TYR A 87 9.49 -37.90 19.51
C TYR A 87 8.16 -37.56 20.20
N SER A 88 7.44 -38.58 20.71
CA SER A 88 6.19 -38.35 21.45
C SER A 88 6.39 -37.54 22.73
N SER A 89 7.47 -37.80 23.48
CA SER A 89 7.80 -37.02 24.68
C SER A 89 8.23 -35.58 24.35
N ALA A 90 8.89 -35.36 23.20
CA ALA A 90 9.20 -34.01 22.73
C ALA A 90 7.94 -33.23 22.34
N GLU A 91 6.97 -33.86 21.68
CA GLU A 91 5.67 -33.26 21.37
C GLU A 91 4.87 -32.94 22.65
N ALA A 92 4.84 -33.87 23.61
CA ALA A 92 4.21 -33.66 24.91
C ALA A 92 4.90 -32.55 25.73
N ALA A 93 6.23 -32.48 25.70
CA ALA A 93 6.99 -31.41 26.33
C ALA A 93 6.69 -30.05 25.70
N ASN A 94 6.58 -29.96 24.37
CA ASN A 94 6.16 -28.74 23.70
C ASN A 94 4.72 -28.34 24.06
N ALA A 95 3.78 -29.28 24.03
CA ALA A 95 2.38 -29.05 24.40
C ALA A 95 2.24 -28.56 25.86
N SER A 96 2.99 -29.15 26.78
CA SER A 96 3.01 -28.74 28.19
C SER A 96 3.66 -27.37 28.40
N ALA A 97 4.72 -27.03 27.65
CA ALA A 97 5.32 -25.69 27.69
C ALA A 97 4.31 -24.63 27.22
N GLN A 98 3.59 -24.90 26.12
CA GLN A 98 2.53 -24.02 25.61
C GLN A 98 1.37 -23.89 26.60
N ALA A 99 0.96 -24.98 27.25
CA ALA A 99 -0.07 -24.96 28.29
C ALA A 99 0.39 -24.19 29.55
N LEU A 100 1.66 -24.28 29.93
CA LEU A 100 2.24 -23.53 31.04
C LEU A 100 2.25 -22.02 30.75
N GLU A 101 2.66 -21.63 29.55
CA GLU A 101 2.61 -20.23 29.10
C GLU A 101 1.18 -19.67 29.15
N GLN A 102 0.19 -20.42 28.65
CA GLN A 102 -1.20 -20.00 28.69
C GLN A 102 -1.76 -19.92 30.12
N ASN A 103 -1.41 -20.86 30.99
CA ASN A 103 -1.81 -20.79 32.40
C ASN A 103 -1.20 -19.58 33.12
N LEU A 104 0.09 -19.29 32.86
CA LEU A 104 0.74 -18.14 33.45
C LEU A 104 0.12 -16.82 32.96
N LEU A 105 -0.15 -16.71 31.66
CA LEU A 105 -0.87 -15.56 31.09
C LEU A 105 -2.28 -15.44 31.66
N ALA A 106 -3.00 -16.55 31.86
CA ALA A 106 -4.33 -16.54 32.47
C ALA A 106 -4.29 -16.02 33.91
N VAL A 107 -3.29 -16.40 34.71
CA VAL A 107 -3.10 -15.87 36.07
C VAL A 107 -2.80 -14.37 36.05
N ILE A 108 -1.91 -13.91 35.16
CA ILE A 108 -1.57 -12.49 34.99
C ILE A 108 -2.79 -11.68 34.53
N ASN A 109 -3.60 -12.24 33.63
CA ASN A 109 -4.75 -11.57 33.05
C ASN A 109 -6.00 -11.61 33.94
N ALA A 110 -6.12 -12.56 34.87
CA ALA A 110 -7.35 -12.76 35.66
C ALA A 110 -7.85 -11.49 36.38
N PRO A 111 -6.99 -10.68 37.04
CA PRO A 111 -7.45 -9.43 37.66
C PRO A 111 -7.96 -8.40 36.65
N ALA A 112 -7.26 -8.24 35.51
CA ALA A 112 -7.65 -7.30 34.46
C ALA A 112 -8.93 -7.74 33.75
N GLN A 113 -9.07 -9.04 33.49
CA GLN A 113 -10.27 -9.63 32.90
C GLN A 113 -11.48 -9.44 33.82
N ALA A 114 -11.31 -9.58 35.13
CA ALA A 114 -12.38 -9.37 36.12
C ALA A 114 -12.78 -7.88 36.27
N LEU A 115 -11.82 -6.96 36.19
CA LEU A 115 -12.07 -5.53 36.45
C LEU A 115 -12.48 -4.75 35.20
N PHE A 116 -11.93 -5.10 34.04
CA PHE A 116 -12.07 -4.35 32.79
C PHE A 116 -12.66 -5.17 31.64
N GLY A 117 -12.95 -6.46 31.87
CA GLY A 117 -13.47 -7.36 30.82
C GLY A 117 -12.47 -7.67 29.71
N ARG A 118 -11.20 -7.30 29.88
CA ARG A 118 -10.13 -7.40 28.87
C ARG A 118 -8.82 -7.87 29.48
N PRO A 119 -8.00 -8.64 28.75
CA PRO A 119 -6.72 -9.12 29.26
C PRO A 119 -5.74 -7.97 29.45
N LEU A 120 -4.79 -8.12 30.36
CA LEU A 120 -3.69 -7.17 30.53
C LEU A 120 -2.68 -7.31 29.37
N ILE A 121 -2.37 -8.56 29.01
CA ILE A 121 -1.44 -8.94 27.95
C ILE A 121 -2.10 -10.01 27.09
N GLY A 122 -2.08 -9.82 25.77
CA GLY A 122 -2.58 -10.80 24.81
C GLY A 122 -3.19 -10.13 23.58
N ASN A 123 -3.16 -10.80 22.44
CA ASN A 123 -3.82 -10.29 21.25
C ASN A 123 -5.34 -10.40 21.38
N GLY A 124 -6.04 -9.53 20.67
CA GLY A 124 -7.47 -9.63 20.50
C GLY A 124 -7.85 -10.86 19.68
N ALA A 125 -9.00 -11.44 19.99
CA ALA A 125 -9.52 -12.57 19.23
C ALA A 125 -9.89 -12.12 17.82
N ASN A 126 -9.53 -12.89 16.79
CA ASN A 126 -10.00 -12.62 15.44
C ASN A 126 -11.52 -12.80 15.37
N GLY A 127 -12.15 -11.99 14.53
CA GLY A 127 -13.55 -12.13 14.20
C GLY A 127 -13.86 -13.48 13.59
N THR A 128 -15.09 -13.92 13.78
CA THR A 128 -15.65 -15.17 13.26
C THR A 128 -16.95 -14.87 12.53
N ALA A 129 -17.49 -15.83 11.77
CA ALA A 129 -18.78 -15.65 11.11
C ALA A 129 -19.92 -15.24 12.08
N ALA A 130 -19.89 -15.75 13.32
CA ALA A 130 -20.89 -15.42 14.34
C ALA A 130 -20.64 -14.08 15.06
N SER A 131 -19.38 -13.66 15.16
CA SER A 131 -18.98 -12.37 15.73
C SER A 131 -17.92 -11.75 14.84
N PRO A 132 -18.31 -11.00 13.78
CA PRO A 132 -17.41 -10.64 12.69
C PRO A 132 -16.28 -9.71 13.09
N ASN A 133 -16.46 -8.88 14.11
CA ASN A 133 -15.44 -7.92 14.49
C ASN A 133 -14.30 -8.59 15.26
N GLY A 134 -13.08 -8.16 15.00
CA GLY A 134 -11.93 -8.49 15.83
C GLY A 134 -12.08 -7.89 17.22
N GLY A 135 -11.75 -8.67 18.24
CA GLY A 135 -11.69 -8.21 19.61
C GLY A 135 -10.48 -7.29 19.84
N ASP A 136 -10.56 -6.44 20.86
CA ASP A 136 -9.46 -5.58 21.22
C ASP A 136 -8.27 -6.37 21.81
N GLY A 137 -7.06 -5.88 21.58
CA GLY A 137 -5.84 -6.36 22.24
C GLY A 137 -5.83 -6.08 23.75
N GLY A 138 -4.88 -6.68 24.45
CA GLY A 138 -4.67 -6.49 25.88
C GLY A 138 -4.33 -5.04 26.22
N ILE A 139 -4.65 -4.64 27.46
CA ILE A 139 -4.53 -3.24 27.91
C ILE A 139 -3.10 -2.72 27.79
N LEU A 140 -2.09 -3.52 28.15
CA LEU A 140 -0.68 -3.09 28.12
C LEU A 140 0.03 -3.53 26.85
N TYR A 141 -0.18 -4.78 26.43
CA TYR A 141 0.52 -5.35 25.30
C TYR A 141 -0.39 -6.31 24.54
N GLY A 142 -0.53 -6.10 23.24
CA GLY A 142 -1.28 -6.98 22.37
C GLY A 142 -1.83 -6.27 21.16
N ASN A 143 -1.78 -6.96 20.02
CA ASN A 143 -2.40 -6.49 18.80
C ASN A 143 -3.92 -6.65 18.88
N GLY A 144 -4.66 -5.83 18.15
CA GLY A 144 -6.08 -6.09 17.90
C GLY A 144 -6.29 -7.33 17.04
N GLY A 145 -7.44 -7.99 17.21
CA GLY A 145 -7.82 -9.12 16.37
C GLY A 145 -8.23 -8.66 14.97
N ASN A 146 -7.99 -9.48 13.96
CA ASN A 146 -8.46 -9.19 12.60
C ASN A 146 -9.98 -9.34 12.50
N GLY A 147 -10.64 -8.49 11.72
CA GLY A 147 -12.03 -8.67 11.35
C GLY A 147 -12.23 -9.86 10.43
N PHE A 148 -13.43 -10.44 10.47
CA PHE A 148 -13.84 -11.57 9.66
C PHE A 148 -14.18 -11.13 8.23
N SER A 149 -13.63 -11.83 7.24
CA SER A 149 -13.99 -11.66 5.84
C SER A 149 -15.28 -12.39 5.51
N GLN A 150 -16.31 -11.65 5.08
CA GLN A 150 -17.62 -12.22 4.80
C GLN A 150 -17.67 -12.90 3.43
N THR A 151 -18.36 -14.03 3.37
CA THR A 151 -18.75 -14.70 2.11
C THR A 151 -20.21 -14.48 1.77
N THR A 152 -21.03 -14.00 2.72
CA THR A 152 -22.45 -13.72 2.52
C THR A 152 -22.65 -12.39 1.80
N ALA A 153 -23.35 -12.41 0.67
CA ALA A 153 -23.69 -11.21 -0.10
C ALA A 153 -24.41 -10.16 0.76
N GLY A 154 -24.08 -8.89 0.56
CA GLY A 154 -24.67 -7.76 1.28
C GLY A 154 -24.21 -7.60 2.73
N VAL A 155 -23.36 -8.48 3.26
CA VAL A 155 -22.85 -8.37 4.64
C VAL A 155 -21.46 -7.74 4.66
N ALA A 156 -21.32 -6.65 5.41
CA ALA A 156 -20.06 -5.93 5.54
C ALA A 156 -18.99 -6.76 6.26
N GLY A 157 -17.73 -6.54 5.86
CA GLY A 157 -16.57 -7.13 6.52
C GLY A 157 -16.50 -6.71 7.98
N GLY A 158 -16.03 -7.62 8.84
CA GLY A 158 -15.83 -7.31 10.24
C GLY A 158 -14.77 -6.23 10.44
N ALA A 159 -14.97 -5.33 11.40
CA ALA A 159 -13.94 -4.36 11.76
C ALA A 159 -12.76 -5.06 12.46
N GLY A 160 -11.55 -4.55 12.27
CA GLY A 160 -10.39 -4.93 13.07
C GLY A 160 -10.49 -4.37 14.49
N GLY A 161 -10.03 -5.16 15.47
CA GLY A 161 -9.99 -4.73 16.87
C GLY A 161 -8.87 -3.71 17.12
N SER A 162 -9.03 -2.88 18.15
CA SER A 162 -7.99 -1.92 18.51
C SER A 162 -6.94 -2.54 19.43
N ALA A 163 -5.69 -2.07 19.35
CA ALA A 163 -4.68 -2.40 20.35
C ALA A 163 -4.89 -1.59 21.66
N GLY A 164 -4.21 -1.99 22.73
CA GLY A 164 -4.19 -1.27 24.01
C GLY A 164 -3.11 -0.17 24.04
N LEU A 165 -2.14 -0.30 24.94
CA LEU A 165 -1.02 0.64 25.07
C LEU A 165 0.06 0.40 24.01
N ILE A 166 0.49 -0.86 23.86
CA ILE A 166 1.48 -1.29 22.87
C ILE A 166 0.90 -2.42 22.02
N GLY A 167 0.92 -2.26 20.70
CA GLY A 167 0.45 -3.27 19.75
C GLY A 167 -0.14 -2.63 18.50
N ASN A 168 -0.25 -3.39 17.42
CA ASN A 168 -0.85 -2.90 16.19
C ASN A 168 -2.37 -3.15 16.19
N GLY A 169 -3.12 -2.27 15.53
CA GLY A 169 -4.53 -2.52 15.26
C GLY A 169 -4.72 -3.75 14.36
N GLY A 170 -5.85 -4.44 14.52
CA GLY A 170 -6.21 -5.57 13.67
C GLY A 170 -6.65 -5.10 12.29
N ASN A 171 -6.47 -5.94 11.27
CA ASN A 171 -6.93 -5.61 9.93
C ASN A 171 -8.46 -5.75 9.83
N GLY A 172 -9.09 -4.92 9.01
CA GLY A 172 -10.49 -5.10 8.64
C GLY A 172 -10.69 -6.31 7.73
N GLY A 173 -11.83 -6.99 7.87
CA GLY A 173 -12.22 -8.12 7.04
C GLY A 173 -12.79 -7.69 5.69
N ALA A 174 -12.74 -8.55 4.68
CA ALA A 174 -13.37 -8.30 3.39
C ALA A 174 -14.90 -8.25 3.50
N GLY A 175 -15.52 -7.36 2.72
CA GLY A 175 -16.97 -7.36 2.53
C GLY A 175 -17.43 -8.54 1.68
N GLY A 176 -18.62 -9.08 1.99
CA GLY A 176 -19.28 -10.03 1.11
C GLY A 176 -19.77 -9.34 -0.16
N ALA A 177 -20.27 -10.10 -1.14
CA ALA A 177 -20.57 -9.53 -2.46
C ALA A 177 -21.43 -8.24 -2.38
N GLY A 178 -20.95 -7.16 -3.02
CA GLY A 178 -21.56 -5.82 -3.01
C GLY A 178 -21.52 -5.06 -1.67
N ALA A 179 -20.87 -5.59 -0.64
CA ALA A 179 -20.84 -5.01 0.71
C ALA A 179 -19.47 -4.41 1.05
N ALA A 180 -19.46 -3.42 1.93
CA ALA A 180 -18.23 -2.72 2.30
C ALA A 180 -17.24 -3.64 3.07
N GLY A 181 -15.95 -3.36 2.90
CA GLY A 181 -14.90 -3.90 3.74
C GLY A 181 -14.96 -3.32 5.16
N GLY A 182 -14.48 -4.09 6.14
CA GLY A 182 -14.39 -3.64 7.52
C GLY A 182 -13.29 -2.61 7.72
N ALA A 183 -13.47 -1.68 8.64
CA ALA A 183 -12.40 -0.74 9.01
C ALA A 183 -11.25 -1.48 9.72
N GLY A 184 -10.03 -0.99 9.57
CA GLY A 184 -8.88 -1.40 10.38
C GLY A 184 -8.98 -0.84 11.80
N GLY A 185 -8.44 -1.58 12.77
CA GLY A 185 -8.43 -1.16 14.18
C GLY A 185 -7.34 -0.14 14.48
N ALA A 186 -7.50 0.62 15.56
CA ALA A 186 -6.47 1.59 15.98
C ALA A 186 -5.22 0.90 16.52
N GLY A 187 -4.06 1.49 16.25
CA GLY A 187 -2.78 1.12 16.87
C GLY A 187 -2.74 1.47 18.35
N GLY A 188 -1.75 0.92 19.06
CA GLY A 188 -1.58 1.10 20.49
C GLY A 188 -1.35 2.57 20.86
N TRP A 189 -1.91 3.01 21.98
CA TRP A 189 -1.86 4.42 22.38
C TRP A 189 -0.44 4.99 22.43
N LEU A 190 0.53 4.22 22.94
CA LEU A 190 1.93 4.63 23.03
C LEU A 190 2.69 4.25 21.75
N LEU A 191 2.59 2.98 21.36
CA LEU A 191 3.34 2.43 20.23
C LEU A 191 2.50 1.40 19.49
N GLY A 192 2.28 1.65 18.19
CA GLY A 192 1.59 0.72 17.33
C GLY A 192 1.05 1.35 16.07
N ASN A 193 1.09 0.59 14.99
CA ASN A 193 0.50 1.00 13.72
C ASN A 193 -1.01 0.71 13.74
N GLY A 194 -1.78 1.52 13.01
CA GLY A 194 -3.17 1.18 12.72
C GLY A 194 -3.27 -0.02 11.78
N GLY A 195 -4.36 -0.78 11.90
CA GLY A 195 -4.64 -1.92 11.02
C GLY A 195 -5.09 -1.46 9.64
N ALA A 196 -4.83 -2.27 8.61
CA ALA A 196 -5.33 -1.96 7.26
C ALA A 196 -6.86 -2.14 7.17
N GLY A 197 -7.51 -1.33 6.35
CA GLY A 197 -8.91 -1.52 6.00
C GLY A 197 -9.11 -2.75 5.11
N GLY A 198 -10.25 -3.42 5.27
CA GLY A 198 -10.61 -4.59 4.48
C GLY A 198 -11.08 -4.20 3.07
N PRO A 199 -10.90 -5.07 2.07
CA PRO A 199 -11.39 -4.81 0.73
C PRO A 199 -12.92 -4.83 0.66
N GLY A 200 -13.49 -3.99 -0.20
CA GLY A 200 -14.91 -4.05 -0.55
C GLY A 200 -15.24 -5.30 -1.36
N GLY A 201 -16.43 -5.86 -1.15
CA GLY A 201 -16.85 -7.08 -1.84
C GLY A 201 -17.25 -6.84 -3.30
N PRO A 202 -16.89 -7.73 -4.23
CA PRO A 202 -17.24 -7.59 -5.63
C PRO A 202 -18.74 -7.84 -5.87
N THR A 203 -19.30 -7.38 -6.98
CA THR A 203 -20.70 -7.67 -7.36
C THR A 203 -20.85 -7.97 -8.84
N ASP A 204 -21.68 -8.97 -9.15
CA ASP A 204 -22.13 -9.32 -10.50
C ASP A 204 -23.62 -9.02 -10.69
N VAL A 205 -24.24 -8.26 -9.78
CA VAL A 205 -25.64 -7.86 -9.88
C VAL A 205 -25.78 -6.74 -10.92
N PRO A 206 -26.72 -6.82 -11.88
CA PRO A 206 -27.00 -5.74 -12.83
C PRO A 206 -27.25 -4.41 -12.12
N ALA A 207 -26.57 -3.34 -12.55
CA ALA A 207 -26.58 -2.02 -11.92
C ALA A 207 -26.17 -2.00 -10.43
N GLY A 208 -25.50 -3.06 -9.95
CA GLY A 208 -24.99 -3.16 -8.59
C GLY A 208 -23.68 -2.40 -8.44
N THR A 209 -23.50 -1.74 -7.29
CA THR A 209 -22.23 -1.09 -6.94
C THR A 209 -21.34 -2.06 -6.17
N GLY A 210 -20.06 -2.12 -6.53
CA GLY A 210 -19.05 -2.84 -5.75
C GLY A 210 -18.96 -2.27 -4.33
N GLY A 211 -18.69 -3.11 -3.34
CA GLY A 211 -18.57 -2.64 -1.96
C GLY A 211 -17.46 -1.61 -1.79
N ALA A 212 -17.64 -0.61 -0.93
CA ALA A 212 -16.54 0.30 -0.62
C ALA A 212 -15.42 -0.42 0.17
N GLY A 213 -14.18 0.01 -0.02
CA GLY A 213 -13.08 -0.41 0.83
C GLY A 213 -13.23 0.14 2.25
N GLY A 214 -12.80 -0.63 3.25
CA GLY A 214 -12.78 -0.19 4.64
C GLY A 214 -11.70 0.86 4.88
N ALA A 215 -11.94 1.80 5.80
CA ALA A 215 -10.92 2.75 6.21
C ALA A 215 -9.76 2.04 6.95
N GLY A 216 -8.54 2.53 6.81
CA GLY A 216 -7.42 2.14 7.64
C GLY A 216 -7.55 2.71 9.06
N GLY A 217 -6.97 2.01 10.03
CA GLY A 217 -6.97 2.44 11.43
C GLY A 217 -5.91 3.50 11.72
N ASP A 218 -6.15 4.33 12.72
CA ASP A 218 -5.22 5.38 13.13
C ASP A 218 -4.11 4.86 14.06
N ALA A 219 -2.96 5.54 14.06
CA ALA A 219 -1.94 5.43 15.11
C ALA A 219 -2.02 6.64 16.07
N PRO A 220 -2.12 6.46 17.40
CA PRO A 220 -2.30 7.59 18.32
C PRO A 220 -1.05 8.46 18.56
N LEU A 221 0.05 7.88 19.06
CA LEU A 221 1.28 8.59 19.46
C LEU A 221 2.49 8.27 18.59
N ILE A 222 2.95 7.01 18.59
CA ILE A 222 4.05 6.53 17.74
C ILE A 222 3.54 5.37 16.89
N GLY A 223 3.53 5.56 15.58
CA GLY A 223 3.11 4.53 14.64
C GLY A 223 2.60 5.10 13.33
N TRP A 224 2.43 4.23 12.36
CA TRP A 224 1.91 4.56 11.05
C TRP A 224 0.40 4.31 11.00
N GLY A 225 -0.30 5.15 10.26
CA GLY A 225 -1.69 4.88 9.93
C GLY A 225 -1.81 3.64 9.06
N GLY A 226 -2.89 2.89 9.22
CA GLY A 226 -3.18 1.75 8.36
C GLY A 226 -3.64 2.20 6.98
N ASN A 227 -3.34 1.42 5.94
CA ASN A 227 -3.81 1.73 4.59
C ASN A 227 -5.32 1.51 4.49
N GLY A 228 -5.99 2.29 3.65
CA GLY A 228 -7.36 2.03 3.25
C GLY A 228 -7.47 0.76 2.41
N GLY A 229 -8.59 0.05 2.55
CA GLY A 229 -8.91 -1.12 1.74
C GLY A 229 -9.30 -0.73 0.31
N PRO A 230 -9.03 -1.55 -0.70
CA PRO A 230 -9.49 -1.28 -2.06
C PRO A 230 -11.01 -1.41 -2.17
N GLY A 231 -11.61 -0.65 -3.08
CA GLY A 231 -13.01 -0.81 -3.47
C GLY A 231 -13.26 -2.10 -4.24
N GLY A 232 -14.48 -2.62 -4.13
CA GLY A 232 -14.92 -3.84 -4.79
C GLY A 232 -15.17 -3.63 -6.28
N PHE A 233 -14.86 -4.65 -7.07
CA PHE A 233 -15.18 -4.70 -8.49
C PHE A 233 -16.70 -4.78 -8.74
N ALA A 234 -17.20 -4.20 -9.84
CA ALA A 234 -18.57 -4.40 -10.28
C ALA A 234 -18.66 -4.78 -11.77
N ALA A 235 -19.24 -5.93 -12.08
CA ALA A 235 -19.34 -6.40 -13.46
C ALA A 235 -20.28 -5.52 -14.31
N PHE A 236 -21.40 -5.05 -13.77
CA PHE A 236 -22.46 -4.40 -14.57
C PHE A 236 -22.95 -3.09 -13.94
N GLY A 237 -22.10 -2.44 -13.17
CA GLY A 237 -22.46 -1.25 -12.40
C GLY A 237 -21.24 -0.43 -12.02
N ASN A 238 -21.32 0.30 -10.91
CA ASN A 238 -20.24 1.18 -10.46
C ASN A 238 -19.24 0.42 -9.60
N GLY A 239 -17.95 0.66 -9.79
CA GLY A 239 -16.91 0.17 -8.88
C GLY A 239 -17.08 0.78 -7.49
N GLY A 240 -16.71 0.04 -6.45
CA GLY A 240 -16.74 0.54 -5.08
C GLY A 240 -15.65 1.59 -4.85
N ALA A 241 -15.91 2.59 -4.01
CA ALA A 241 -14.85 3.54 -3.62
C ALA A 241 -13.75 2.85 -2.81
N GLY A 242 -12.52 3.32 -2.92
CA GLY A 242 -11.43 2.95 -2.02
C GLY A 242 -11.64 3.52 -0.62
N GLY A 243 -11.16 2.81 0.40
CA GLY A 243 -11.21 3.26 1.78
C GLY A 243 -10.16 4.33 2.06
N ASN A 244 -10.42 5.24 3.00
CA ASN A 244 -9.42 6.23 3.40
C ASN A 244 -8.28 5.58 4.18
N GLY A 245 -7.06 6.11 4.07
CA GLY A 245 -5.95 5.77 4.94
C GLY A 245 -6.13 6.33 6.35
N GLY A 246 -5.58 5.64 7.34
CA GLY A 246 -5.59 6.06 8.73
C GLY A 246 -4.56 7.15 9.02
N ALA A 247 -4.81 7.97 10.02
CA ALA A 247 -3.87 8.98 10.48
C ALA A 247 -2.68 8.37 11.21
N SER A 248 -1.54 9.06 11.13
CA SER A 248 -0.31 8.71 11.83
C SER A 248 -0.27 9.14 13.30
N GLY A 249 0.74 8.61 13.99
CA GLY A 249 1.11 9.00 15.35
C GLY A 249 1.38 10.50 15.48
N SER A 250 0.91 11.09 16.58
CA SER A 250 1.08 12.52 16.88
C SER A 250 2.51 12.94 17.23
N LEU A 251 3.43 12.00 17.49
CA LEU A 251 4.84 12.29 17.76
C LEU A 251 5.72 11.94 16.55
N PHE A 252 5.58 10.71 16.05
CA PHE A 252 6.26 10.19 14.88
C PHE A 252 5.33 9.24 14.12
N GLY A 253 5.22 9.43 12.81
CA GLY A 253 4.52 8.49 11.95
C GLY A 253 4.27 8.98 10.54
N VAL A 254 3.75 8.08 9.72
CA VAL A 254 3.32 8.31 8.33
C VAL A 254 1.85 7.96 8.23
N GLY A 255 1.06 8.81 7.58
CA GLY A 255 -0.34 8.51 7.29
C GLY A 255 -0.45 7.29 6.39
N GLY A 256 -1.48 6.48 6.58
CA GLY A 256 -1.73 5.35 5.69
C GLY A 256 -2.14 5.83 4.29
N ALA A 257 -1.79 5.07 3.26
CA ALA A 257 -2.27 5.39 1.91
C ALA A 257 -3.79 5.13 1.79
N GLY A 258 -4.46 5.88 0.93
CA GLY A 258 -5.83 5.59 0.51
C GLY A 258 -5.90 4.31 -0.31
N GLY A 259 -7.02 3.61 -0.20
CA GLY A 259 -7.32 2.43 -1.01
C GLY A 259 -7.64 2.81 -2.46
N VAL A 260 -7.31 1.95 -3.42
CA VAL A 260 -7.71 2.16 -4.81
C VAL A 260 -9.23 1.98 -4.98
N GLY A 261 -9.82 2.73 -5.90
CA GLY A 261 -11.19 2.53 -6.34
C GLY A 261 -11.34 1.22 -7.12
N GLY A 262 -12.51 0.60 -7.01
CA GLY A 262 -12.84 -0.64 -7.71
C GLY A 262 -13.05 -0.42 -9.20
N SER A 263 -12.61 -1.36 -10.03
CA SER A 263 -12.88 -1.33 -11.46
C SER A 263 -14.35 -1.72 -11.75
N SER A 264 -14.87 -1.31 -12.92
CA SER A 264 -16.20 -1.76 -13.34
C SER A 264 -16.48 -1.67 -14.85
N GLU A 265 -17.69 -2.02 -15.30
CA GLU A 265 -18.14 -1.69 -16.66
C GLU A 265 -18.71 -0.26 -16.77
N ASP A 266 -19.51 0.24 -15.80
CA ASP A 266 -20.07 1.59 -15.90
C ASP A 266 -19.09 2.67 -15.42
N VAL A 267 -19.11 3.01 -14.12
CA VAL A 267 -18.23 4.04 -13.55
C VAL A 267 -17.28 3.42 -12.55
N GLY A 268 -15.97 3.61 -12.74
CA GLY A 268 -14.96 3.20 -11.78
C GLY A 268 -15.16 3.86 -10.43
N GLY A 269 -14.83 3.15 -9.35
CA GLY A 269 -14.92 3.71 -8.00
C GLY A 269 -13.88 4.81 -7.79
N THR A 270 -14.17 5.80 -6.95
CA THR A 270 -13.17 6.80 -6.57
C THR A 270 -12.08 6.19 -5.70
N GLY A 271 -10.86 6.72 -5.77
CA GLY A 271 -9.79 6.40 -4.83
C GLY A 271 -10.07 6.97 -3.44
N GLY A 272 -9.61 6.26 -2.40
CA GLY A 272 -9.71 6.73 -1.02
C GLY A 272 -8.70 7.82 -0.72
N ALA A 273 -9.00 8.72 0.21
CA ALA A 273 -8.05 9.74 0.63
C ALA A 273 -6.89 9.15 1.43
N GLY A 274 -5.70 9.74 1.32
CA GLY A 274 -4.57 9.44 2.17
C GLY A 274 -4.76 9.93 3.62
N GLY A 275 -4.14 9.24 4.55
CA GLY A 275 -4.22 9.52 5.98
C GLY A 275 -3.35 10.71 6.40
N ALA A 276 -3.75 11.42 7.46
CA ALA A 276 -3.03 12.60 7.93
C ALA A 276 -1.68 12.27 8.61
N GLY A 277 -0.65 13.04 8.27
CA GLY A 277 0.67 13.13 8.92
C GLY A 277 0.65 14.05 10.15
N ARG A 278 0.44 13.51 11.37
CA ARG A 278 0.23 14.29 12.60
C ARG A 278 1.49 14.48 13.45
N GLY A 279 2.63 13.94 13.02
CA GLY A 279 3.82 13.84 13.85
C GLY A 279 4.44 15.20 14.22
N LEU A 280 4.63 15.43 15.52
CA LEU A 280 5.19 16.66 16.07
C LEU A 280 6.55 17.03 15.47
N PHE A 281 7.43 16.06 15.21
CA PHE A 281 8.76 16.32 14.65
C PHE A 281 8.80 16.07 13.14
N LEU A 282 8.20 14.96 12.71
CA LEU A 282 8.06 14.53 11.32
C LEU A 282 6.58 14.22 11.04
N GLY A 283 5.91 15.10 10.29
CA GLY A 283 4.54 14.85 9.82
C GLY A 283 4.56 14.42 8.35
N LEU A 284 4.22 13.17 8.06
CA LEU A 284 4.18 12.65 6.69
C LEU A 284 2.76 12.20 6.36
N GLY A 285 2.11 12.86 5.41
CA GLY A 285 0.81 12.46 4.88
C GLY A 285 0.92 11.17 4.07
N GLY A 286 -0.15 10.37 4.07
CA GLY A 286 -0.24 9.20 3.19
C GLY A 286 -0.74 9.61 1.80
N ASP A 287 -0.39 8.86 0.77
CA ASP A 287 -0.85 9.15 -0.60
C ASP A 287 -2.33 8.82 -0.78
N GLY A 288 -2.99 9.51 -1.71
CA GLY A 288 -4.33 9.17 -2.17
C GLY A 288 -4.35 7.91 -3.01
N GLY A 289 -5.44 7.14 -2.92
CA GLY A 289 -5.64 5.96 -3.75
C GLY A 289 -5.97 6.33 -5.18
N ALA A 290 -5.55 5.51 -6.15
CA ALA A 290 -5.97 5.70 -7.54
C ALA A 290 -7.48 5.43 -7.71
N GLY A 291 -8.11 6.12 -8.66
CA GLY A 291 -9.46 5.82 -9.10
C GLY A 291 -9.55 4.54 -9.93
N GLY A 292 -10.73 3.93 -9.93
CA GLY A 292 -11.01 2.69 -10.62
C GLY A 292 -11.15 2.89 -12.14
N THR A 293 -10.69 1.90 -12.91
CA THR A 293 -10.88 1.88 -14.37
C THR A 293 -12.27 1.36 -14.73
N SER A 294 -12.86 1.85 -15.81
CA SER A 294 -14.08 1.25 -16.36
C SER A 294 -14.23 1.36 -17.88
N ASN A 295 -15.34 0.84 -18.40
CA ASN A 295 -15.70 1.07 -19.80
C ASN A 295 -16.26 2.49 -19.96
N ASN A 296 -17.24 2.94 -19.16
CA ASN A 296 -17.87 4.25 -19.40
C ASN A 296 -17.16 5.43 -18.74
N ASN A 297 -17.01 5.49 -17.42
CA ASN A 297 -16.36 6.63 -16.78
C ASN A 297 -15.32 6.18 -15.76
N GLY A 298 -14.09 6.63 -15.91
CA GLY A 298 -13.07 6.42 -14.88
C GLY A 298 -13.47 7.04 -13.54
N GLY A 299 -13.07 6.42 -12.43
CA GLY A 299 -13.25 7.00 -11.10
C GLY A 299 -12.15 8.01 -10.79
N ASP A 300 -12.45 9.04 -9.99
CA ASP A 300 -11.45 10.04 -9.60
C ASP A 300 -10.41 9.45 -8.63
N GLY A 301 -9.19 10.00 -8.66
CA GLY A 301 -8.17 9.73 -7.66
C GLY A 301 -8.50 10.35 -6.31
N GLY A 302 -8.08 9.69 -5.23
CA GLY A 302 -8.24 10.19 -3.88
C GLY A 302 -7.25 11.32 -3.56
N ALA A 303 -7.62 12.24 -2.69
CA ALA A 303 -6.70 13.28 -2.24
C ALA A 303 -5.56 12.71 -1.38
N GLY A 304 -4.38 13.30 -1.46
CA GLY A 304 -3.27 13.04 -0.56
C GLY A 304 -3.55 13.55 0.86
N GLY A 305 -2.95 12.88 1.84
CA GLY A 305 -3.10 13.19 3.25
C GLY A 305 -2.37 14.48 3.63
N THR A 306 -3.00 15.30 4.45
CA THR A 306 -2.36 16.51 4.99
C THR A 306 -1.27 16.17 5.99
N ALA A 307 -0.32 17.07 6.21
CA ALA A 307 0.76 16.91 7.16
C ALA A 307 1.04 18.17 7.99
N GLY A 308 1.34 17.97 9.28
CA GLY A 308 1.77 19.03 10.18
C GLY A 308 2.91 18.55 11.07
N GLY A 309 3.93 19.39 11.24
CA GLY A 309 5.06 19.13 12.12
C GLY A 309 5.69 20.40 12.66
N ARG A 310 6.69 20.29 13.53
CA ARG A 310 7.48 21.42 14.02
C ARG A 310 8.78 21.63 13.25
N LEU A 311 9.35 20.57 12.67
CA LEU A 311 10.65 20.61 11.99
C LEU A 311 10.57 20.24 10.51
N PHE A 312 9.86 19.15 10.20
CA PHE A 312 9.77 18.60 8.87
C PHE A 312 8.36 18.07 8.61
N SER A 313 7.78 18.41 7.45
CA SER A 313 6.51 17.83 7.03
C SER A 313 6.36 17.70 5.51
N LEU A 314 5.78 16.58 5.06
CA LEU A 314 5.40 16.37 3.66
C LEU A 314 3.93 15.99 3.59
N GLY A 315 3.17 16.67 2.74
CA GLY A 315 1.84 16.22 2.35
C GLY A 315 1.96 14.98 1.46
N GLY A 316 0.97 14.09 1.53
CA GLY A 316 0.91 12.92 0.65
C GLY A 316 0.52 13.32 -0.77
N ASP A 317 0.93 12.52 -1.75
CA ASP A 317 0.58 12.77 -3.15
C ASP A 317 -0.90 12.44 -3.41
N GLY A 318 -1.50 13.11 -4.39
CA GLY A 318 -2.84 12.76 -4.88
C GLY A 318 -2.83 11.48 -5.71
N GLY A 319 -3.90 10.70 -5.62
CA GLY A 319 -4.07 9.50 -6.41
C GLY A 319 -4.37 9.80 -7.87
N ASN A 320 -3.98 8.91 -8.78
CA ASN A 320 -4.28 9.07 -10.20
C ASN A 320 -5.77 8.80 -10.48
N GLY A 321 -6.36 9.51 -11.44
CA GLY A 321 -7.67 9.21 -11.99
C GLY A 321 -7.70 7.92 -12.80
N GLY A 322 -8.84 7.24 -12.78
CA GLY A 322 -9.10 6.02 -13.51
C GLY A 322 -9.39 6.27 -14.99
N ALA A 323 -9.14 5.26 -15.83
CA ALA A 323 -9.43 5.34 -17.26
C ALA A 323 -10.89 4.96 -17.57
N GLY A 324 -11.48 5.62 -18.57
CA GLY A 324 -12.69 5.20 -19.29
C GLY A 324 -12.32 4.75 -20.70
N THR A 325 -12.86 3.61 -21.18
CA THR A 325 -12.35 2.94 -22.40
C THR A 325 -13.38 2.73 -23.51
N ALA A 326 -14.66 2.98 -23.27
CA ALA A 326 -15.74 2.90 -24.25
C ALA A 326 -15.90 4.22 -25.01
N ILE A 327 -16.48 4.17 -26.21
CA ILE A 327 -16.76 5.37 -27.02
C ILE A 327 -17.65 6.33 -26.22
N GLY A 328 -17.22 7.59 -26.10
CA GLY A 328 -17.94 8.60 -25.34
C GLY A 328 -17.58 8.65 -23.85
N SER A 329 -16.64 7.82 -23.40
CA SER A 329 -16.20 7.76 -22.00
C SER A 329 -15.46 9.00 -21.51
N ASN A 330 -15.65 9.35 -20.25
CA ASN A 330 -14.82 10.34 -19.58
C ASN A 330 -13.84 9.62 -18.65
N ALA A 331 -12.62 10.12 -18.51
CA ALA A 331 -11.74 9.64 -17.46
C ALA A 331 -12.11 10.25 -16.10
N GLY A 332 -11.55 9.67 -15.03
CA GLY A 332 -11.57 10.29 -13.71
C GLY A 332 -10.43 11.29 -13.56
N ASP A 333 -10.65 12.29 -12.71
CA ASP A 333 -9.67 13.32 -12.41
C ASP A 333 -8.60 12.80 -11.44
N GLY A 334 -7.43 13.41 -11.46
CA GLY A 334 -6.40 13.19 -10.45
C GLY A 334 -6.79 13.82 -9.11
N GLY A 335 -6.47 13.14 -8.02
CA GLY A 335 -6.67 13.65 -6.66
C GLY A 335 -5.74 14.83 -6.35
N ALA A 336 -6.17 15.75 -5.50
CA ALA A 336 -5.30 16.82 -5.02
C ALA A 336 -4.19 16.27 -4.10
N GLY A 337 -3.00 16.86 -4.16
CA GLY A 337 -1.93 16.61 -3.19
C GLY A 337 -2.28 17.20 -1.82
N GLY A 338 -1.75 16.59 -0.76
CA GLY A 338 -1.99 17.01 0.61
C GLY A 338 -1.21 18.26 0.99
N ASP A 339 -1.84 19.13 1.79
CA ASP A 339 -1.14 20.29 2.35
C ASP A 339 -0.13 19.87 3.43
N SER A 340 0.93 20.65 3.59
CA SER A 340 1.94 20.47 4.64
C SER A 340 2.22 21.78 5.39
N SER A 341 2.54 21.66 6.67
CA SER A 341 2.97 22.81 7.48
C SER A 341 4.06 22.48 8.49
N ALA A 342 5.00 23.40 8.69
CA ALA A 342 6.02 23.32 9.73
C ALA A 342 6.18 24.64 10.50
N LEU A 343 6.65 24.57 11.75
CA LEU A 343 6.99 25.79 12.50
C LEU A 343 8.37 26.32 12.08
N ILE A 344 9.40 25.47 12.14
CA ILE A 344 10.76 25.79 11.70
C ILE A 344 11.22 24.68 10.77
N GLY A 345 12.03 24.96 9.76
CA GLY A 345 12.63 23.93 8.91
C GLY A 345 11.96 23.82 7.56
N TYR A 346 11.31 22.70 7.26
CA TYR A 346 10.89 22.37 5.90
C TYR A 346 9.46 21.82 5.85
N ALA A 347 8.64 22.35 4.94
CA ALA A 347 7.34 21.78 4.60
C ALA A 347 7.17 21.71 3.07
N GLN A 348 6.79 20.55 2.54
CA GLN A 348 6.45 20.39 1.13
C GLN A 348 5.05 19.81 0.95
N GLY A 349 4.20 20.52 0.21
CA GLY A 349 2.90 20.00 -0.19
C GLY A 349 3.03 18.82 -1.15
N GLY A 350 2.11 17.87 -1.08
CA GLY A 350 2.07 16.72 -1.96
C GLY A 350 1.79 17.13 -3.40
N SER A 351 2.27 16.36 -4.37
CA SER A 351 1.92 16.57 -5.77
C SER A 351 0.47 16.17 -6.05
N GLY A 352 -0.16 16.78 -7.04
CA GLY A 352 -1.45 16.36 -7.54
C GLY A 352 -1.33 15.10 -8.39
N GLY A 353 -2.35 14.23 -8.32
CA GLY A 353 -2.42 13.00 -9.09
C GLY A 353 -2.63 13.24 -10.57
N LEU A 354 -2.29 12.27 -11.40
CA LEU A 354 -2.50 12.36 -12.86
C LEU A 354 -3.99 12.19 -13.20
N GLY A 355 -4.48 12.89 -14.20
CA GLY A 355 -5.79 12.61 -14.80
C GLY A 355 -5.78 11.32 -15.63
N GLY A 356 -6.92 10.61 -15.65
CA GLY A 356 -7.06 9.36 -16.39
C GLY A 356 -7.20 9.53 -17.91
N PHE A 357 -7.07 8.45 -18.66
CA PHE A 357 -7.42 8.44 -20.09
C PHE A 357 -8.93 8.26 -20.31
N GLY A 358 -9.55 9.02 -21.21
CA GLY A 358 -10.96 8.83 -21.60
C GLY A 358 -11.16 8.99 -23.10
N GLU A 359 -12.09 8.25 -23.71
CA GLU A 359 -12.33 8.36 -25.17
C GLU A 359 -12.91 9.72 -25.57
N SER A 360 -13.85 10.27 -24.78
CA SER A 360 -14.44 11.61 -24.99
C SER A 360 -13.59 12.70 -24.35
N THR A 361 -13.32 12.57 -23.05
CA THR A 361 -12.60 13.58 -22.28
C THR A 361 -11.61 12.92 -21.34
N GLY A 362 -10.36 13.37 -21.39
CA GLY A 362 -9.33 12.97 -20.43
C GLY A 362 -9.61 13.65 -19.08
N GLY A 363 -9.23 12.99 -17.99
CA GLY A 363 -9.44 13.53 -16.65
C GLY A 363 -8.49 14.69 -16.39
N ASP A 364 -8.90 15.64 -15.57
CA ASP A 364 -8.02 16.74 -15.17
C ASP A 364 -6.93 16.25 -14.23
N GLY A 365 -5.77 16.88 -14.24
CA GLY A 365 -4.72 16.66 -13.26
C GLY A 365 -5.08 17.26 -11.92
N GLY A 366 -4.71 16.58 -10.83
CA GLY A 366 -4.97 17.04 -9.47
C GLY A 366 -4.18 18.30 -9.11
N LEU A 367 -4.71 19.10 -8.19
CA LEU A 367 -4.00 20.27 -7.67
C LEU A 367 -2.81 19.84 -6.80
N GLY A 368 -1.70 20.57 -6.83
CA GLY A 368 -0.61 20.42 -5.86
C GLY A 368 -0.99 21.00 -4.50
N GLY A 369 -0.57 20.34 -3.43
CA GLY A 369 -0.80 20.78 -2.05
C GLY A 369 0.08 21.97 -1.66
N ALA A 370 -0.34 22.74 -0.67
CA ALA A 370 0.44 23.84 -0.13
C ALA A 370 1.58 23.36 0.80
N GLY A 371 2.68 24.10 0.87
CA GLY A 371 3.72 23.93 1.88
C GLY A 371 4.01 25.22 2.62
N ALA A 372 3.69 25.27 3.91
CA ALA A 372 3.78 26.49 4.71
C ALA A 372 4.73 26.35 5.91
N VAL A 373 5.69 27.27 6.05
CA VAL A 373 6.65 27.27 7.18
C VAL A 373 6.78 28.65 7.82
N LEU A 374 6.76 28.76 9.15
CA LEU A 374 7.03 30.08 9.77
C LEU A 374 8.47 30.52 9.53
N ILE A 375 9.48 29.69 9.85
CA ILE A 375 10.90 29.98 9.59
C ILE A 375 11.55 28.82 8.85
N GLY A 376 11.92 29.01 7.59
CA GLY A 376 12.60 27.99 6.79
C GLY A 376 12.11 27.96 5.35
N THR A 377 11.75 26.78 4.86
CA THR A 377 11.45 26.57 3.44
C THR A 377 10.07 25.92 3.28
N GLY A 378 9.11 26.66 2.72
CA GLY A 378 7.80 26.15 2.32
C GLY A 378 7.76 25.92 0.81
N VAL A 379 7.45 24.71 0.39
CA VAL A 379 7.42 24.29 -1.02
C VAL A 379 6.03 23.79 -1.37
N GLY A 380 5.41 24.37 -2.40
CA GLY A 380 4.16 23.86 -2.95
C GLY A 380 4.40 22.59 -3.79
N GLY A 381 3.44 21.67 -3.77
CA GLY A 381 3.47 20.48 -4.60
C GLY A 381 3.22 20.79 -6.07
N PHE A 382 3.72 19.95 -6.98
CA PHE A 382 3.42 20.09 -8.40
C PHE A 382 1.95 19.77 -8.70
N GLY A 383 1.37 20.44 -9.68
CA GLY A 383 0.08 20.04 -10.24
C GLY A 383 0.22 18.79 -11.11
N GLY A 384 -0.80 17.94 -11.09
CA GLY A 384 -0.84 16.69 -11.85
C GLY A 384 -0.99 16.92 -13.34
N LEU A 385 -0.52 15.97 -14.15
CA LEU A 385 -0.72 16.04 -15.60
C LEU A 385 -2.19 15.75 -15.95
N GLY A 386 -2.71 16.47 -16.93
CA GLY A 386 -4.00 16.18 -17.53
C GLY A 386 -3.97 14.88 -18.34
N GLY A 387 -5.08 14.15 -18.28
CA GLY A 387 -5.27 12.87 -18.94
C GLY A 387 -5.44 12.97 -20.45
N GLY A 388 -4.97 11.94 -21.16
CA GLY A 388 -5.12 11.87 -22.61
C GLY A 388 -6.56 11.50 -23.05
N SER A 389 -6.89 11.75 -24.32
CA SER A 389 -8.19 11.36 -24.87
C SER A 389 -8.20 11.17 -26.39
N ASN A 390 -9.33 10.70 -26.93
CA ASN A 390 -9.66 10.77 -28.35
C ASN A 390 -10.56 11.98 -28.71
N GLY A 391 -10.87 12.84 -27.73
CA GLY A 391 -11.70 14.04 -27.87
C GLY A 391 -11.04 15.27 -27.26
N THR A 392 -11.37 15.60 -26.02
CA THR A 392 -10.77 16.72 -25.28
C THR A 392 -9.79 16.22 -24.21
N GLY A 393 -8.52 16.61 -24.30
CA GLY A 393 -7.54 16.30 -23.26
C GLY A 393 -7.91 17.00 -21.94
N GLY A 394 -7.63 16.36 -20.81
CA GLY A 394 -7.87 16.94 -19.49
C GLY A 394 -6.91 18.08 -19.20
N ALA A 395 -7.32 19.07 -18.40
CA ALA A 395 -6.44 20.15 -17.98
C ALA A 395 -5.32 19.65 -17.07
N GLY A 396 -4.17 20.31 -17.07
CA GLY A 396 -3.16 20.13 -16.05
C GLY A 396 -3.58 20.77 -14.73
N GLY A 397 -3.26 20.13 -13.61
CA GLY A 397 -3.56 20.67 -12.29
C GLY A 397 -2.72 21.90 -11.95
N ALA A 398 -3.23 22.80 -11.11
CA ALA A 398 -2.43 23.92 -10.63
C ALA A 398 -1.36 23.45 -9.63
N GLY A 399 -0.21 24.12 -9.63
CA GLY A 399 0.81 23.94 -8.60
C GLY A 399 0.38 24.54 -7.26
N GLY A 400 0.85 23.93 -6.17
CA GLY A 400 0.56 24.36 -4.82
C GLY A 400 1.34 25.60 -4.40
N THR A 401 0.85 26.28 -3.37
CA THR A 401 1.52 27.46 -2.81
C THR A 401 2.65 27.04 -1.87
N GLY A 402 3.84 27.61 -2.04
CA GLY A 402 4.92 27.54 -1.06
C GLY A 402 5.01 28.85 -0.27
N ALA A 403 4.80 28.81 1.04
CA ALA A 403 4.69 30.01 1.86
C ALA A 403 5.63 30.00 3.06
N THR A 404 6.25 31.14 3.36
CA THR A 404 6.99 31.35 4.61
C THR A 404 6.92 32.76 5.17
N LEU A 405 7.13 32.91 6.47
CA LEU A 405 7.37 34.24 7.05
C LEU A 405 8.84 34.65 6.87
N ILE A 406 9.77 33.74 7.18
CA ILE A 406 11.21 33.99 7.06
C ILE A 406 11.89 32.82 6.37
N GLY A 407 12.43 33.04 5.17
CA GLY A 407 13.21 32.05 4.43
C GLY A 407 12.80 31.96 2.96
N LEU A 408 12.55 30.74 2.47
CA LEU A 408 12.14 30.48 1.09
C LEU A 408 10.67 30.02 1.00
N GLY A 409 9.87 30.70 0.19
CA GLY A 409 8.58 30.20 -0.27
C GLY A 409 8.67 29.87 -1.75
N ALA A 410 8.56 28.59 -2.13
CA ALA A 410 8.65 28.13 -3.51
C ALA A 410 7.33 27.51 -3.96
N GLY A 411 6.65 28.11 -4.94
CA GLY A 411 5.45 27.55 -5.53
C GLY A 411 5.74 26.31 -6.37
N GLY A 412 4.80 25.36 -6.40
CA GLY A 412 4.88 24.19 -7.25
C GLY A 412 4.61 24.53 -8.71
N GLY A 413 5.20 23.78 -9.65
CA GLY A 413 4.88 23.94 -11.07
C GLY A 413 3.47 23.47 -11.41
N GLY A 414 2.83 24.09 -12.40
CA GLY A 414 1.57 23.64 -12.98
C GLY A 414 1.76 22.39 -13.84
N GLY A 415 0.74 21.55 -13.86
CA GLY A 415 0.71 20.32 -14.64
C GLY A 415 0.55 20.58 -16.14
N ILE A 416 1.06 19.69 -16.97
CA ILE A 416 0.89 19.76 -18.42
C ILE A 416 -0.54 19.34 -18.78
N GLY A 417 -1.17 20.01 -19.74
CA GLY A 417 -2.46 19.61 -20.28
C GLY A 417 -2.40 18.31 -21.08
N GLY A 418 -3.48 17.55 -21.05
CA GLY A 418 -3.62 16.24 -21.67
C GLY A 418 -3.63 16.28 -23.20
N PHE A 419 -3.09 15.23 -23.80
CA PHE A 419 -3.06 15.05 -25.26
C PHE A 419 -4.42 14.61 -25.81
N ALA A 420 -4.78 15.04 -27.02
CA ALA A 420 -5.96 14.54 -27.74
C ALA A 420 -5.61 13.91 -29.11
N VAL A 421 -6.00 12.64 -29.29
CA VAL A 421 -5.97 11.88 -30.55
C VAL A 421 -7.26 12.17 -31.33
N ASN A 422 -7.19 12.22 -32.65
CA ASN A 422 -8.23 12.85 -33.45
C ASN A 422 -9.36 11.91 -33.93
N VAL A 423 -10.56 12.06 -33.36
CA VAL A 423 -11.82 11.69 -34.02
C VAL A 423 -12.76 12.93 -34.12
N GLY A 424 -12.28 14.09 -34.61
CA GLY A 424 -13.11 15.28 -34.84
C GLY A 424 -12.45 16.63 -34.48
N ASN A 425 -13.19 17.54 -33.83
CA ASN A 425 -12.68 18.85 -33.36
C ASN A 425 -11.96 18.73 -32.00
N GLY A 426 -11.01 17.80 -31.89
CA GLY A 426 -10.31 17.54 -30.62
C GLY A 426 -9.62 18.78 -30.05
N VAL A 427 -9.60 18.91 -28.73
CA VAL A 427 -9.00 20.06 -28.03
C VAL A 427 -7.99 19.54 -27.02
N GLY A 428 -6.76 20.03 -27.09
CA GLY A 428 -5.72 19.71 -26.10
C GLY A 428 -6.06 20.34 -24.75
N GLY A 429 -5.70 19.67 -23.67
CA GLY A 429 -5.96 20.16 -22.32
C GLY A 429 -5.23 21.46 -22.02
N LEU A 430 -5.79 22.31 -21.17
CA LEU A 430 -5.09 23.52 -20.73
C LEU A 430 -3.89 23.17 -19.85
N GLY A 431 -2.83 23.96 -19.92
CA GLY A 431 -1.74 23.90 -18.94
C GLY A 431 -2.20 24.42 -17.58
N GLY A 432 -1.75 23.76 -16.51
CA GLY A 432 -2.04 24.14 -15.14
C GLY A 432 -1.30 25.40 -14.72
N GLN A 433 -1.90 26.15 -13.80
CA GLN A 433 -1.29 27.37 -13.27
C GLN A 433 -0.09 27.05 -12.36
N GLY A 434 0.95 27.87 -12.40
CA GLY A 434 2.05 27.80 -11.44
C GLY A 434 1.61 28.26 -10.05
N GLY A 435 2.10 27.59 -9.01
CA GLY A 435 1.81 27.92 -7.62
C GLY A 435 2.54 29.18 -7.14
N GLN A 436 1.98 29.87 -6.16
CA GLN A 436 2.62 31.06 -5.61
C GLN A 436 3.78 30.71 -4.67
N GLY A 437 4.88 31.47 -4.75
CA GLY A 437 6.00 31.42 -3.81
C GLY A 437 6.01 32.65 -2.91
N ALA A 438 5.47 32.55 -1.70
CA ALA A 438 5.31 33.68 -0.79
C ALA A 438 6.36 33.66 0.32
N ALA A 439 7.07 34.77 0.51
CA ALA A 439 7.96 34.99 1.66
C ALA A 439 7.84 36.43 2.16
N LEU A 440 7.58 36.66 3.46
CA LEU A 440 7.61 38.02 3.99
C LEU A 440 9.04 38.57 4.02
N ILE A 441 9.98 37.78 4.52
CA ILE A 441 11.42 38.06 4.57
C ILE A 441 12.16 36.89 3.92
N GLY A 442 13.02 37.15 2.93
CA GLY A 442 13.80 36.12 2.25
C GLY A 442 13.54 36.06 0.76
N LEU A 443 13.21 34.90 0.21
CA LEU A 443 12.98 34.67 -1.22
C LEU A 443 11.61 34.04 -1.45
N GLY A 444 10.79 34.66 -2.31
CA GLY A 444 9.56 34.07 -2.83
C GLY A 444 9.72 33.74 -4.30
N ALA A 445 9.62 32.46 -4.67
CA ALA A 445 9.78 31.99 -6.04
C ALA A 445 8.50 31.28 -6.52
N GLY A 446 7.81 31.86 -7.49
CA GLY A 446 6.64 31.25 -8.09
C GLY A 446 6.98 30.05 -8.96
N GLY A 447 6.06 29.09 -9.04
CA GLY A 447 6.20 27.91 -9.89
C GLY A 447 5.95 28.23 -11.36
N ALA A 448 6.55 27.49 -12.27
CA ALA A 448 6.27 27.63 -13.70
C ALA A 448 4.85 27.17 -14.04
N GLY A 449 4.22 27.80 -15.03
CA GLY A 449 2.98 27.34 -15.63
C GLY A 449 3.19 26.09 -16.48
N GLY A 450 2.19 25.22 -16.50
CA GLY A 450 2.20 24.00 -17.27
C GLY A 450 2.02 24.26 -18.77
N ALA A 451 2.62 23.43 -19.61
CA ALA A 451 2.38 23.52 -21.05
C ALA A 451 0.95 23.06 -21.40
N GLY A 452 0.38 23.64 -22.45
CA GLY A 452 -0.87 23.15 -23.03
C GLY A 452 -0.70 21.79 -23.70
N GLY A 453 -1.77 21.01 -23.72
CA GLY A 453 -1.85 19.70 -24.34
C GLY A 453 -1.82 19.78 -25.87
N ALA A 454 -1.09 18.86 -26.49
CA ALA A 454 -1.00 18.79 -27.95
C ALA A 454 -2.20 18.05 -28.56
N THR A 455 -2.43 18.29 -29.86
CA THR A 455 -3.38 17.53 -30.69
C THR A 455 -2.76 17.24 -32.06
N VAL A 456 -3.33 16.26 -32.79
CA VAL A 456 -2.84 15.89 -34.14
C VAL A 456 -3.38 16.83 -35.22
N VAL A 457 -4.65 17.24 -35.13
CA VAL A 457 -5.34 18.06 -36.17
C VAL A 457 -6.31 19.10 -35.55
N GLY A 458 -6.36 19.20 -34.22
CA GLY A 458 -7.34 20.01 -33.47
C GLY A 458 -6.77 21.31 -32.88
N LEU A 459 -7.47 21.90 -31.92
CA LEU A 459 -6.98 23.05 -31.16
C LEU A 459 -5.97 22.56 -30.12
N GLY A 460 -4.75 23.10 -30.12
CA GLY A 460 -3.85 22.92 -28.99
C GLY A 460 -4.39 23.57 -27.72
N GLY A 461 -3.99 23.07 -26.55
CA GLY A 461 -4.31 23.70 -25.28
C GLY A 461 -3.50 24.98 -25.06
N ASN A 462 -4.05 25.96 -24.35
CA ASN A 462 -3.26 27.11 -23.93
C ASN A 462 -2.28 26.70 -22.82
N GLY A 463 -1.14 27.39 -22.73
CA GLY A 463 -0.24 27.26 -21.59
C GLY A 463 -0.83 27.90 -20.33
N GLY A 464 -0.47 27.37 -19.16
CA GLY A 464 -0.84 27.96 -17.86
C GLY A 464 0.05 29.15 -17.52
N ASP A 465 -0.45 30.10 -16.73
CA ASP A 465 0.37 31.20 -16.26
C ASP A 465 1.37 30.73 -15.20
N GLY A 466 2.50 31.43 -15.11
CA GLY A 466 3.47 31.26 -14.05
C GLY A 466 2.97 31.84 -12.73
N GLY A 467 3.34 31.21 -11.63
CA GLY A 467 2.99 31.65 -10.29
C GLY A 467 3.74 32.93 -9.89
N ASP A 468 3.10 33.76 -9.08
CA ASP A 468 3.76 34.92 -8.50
C ASP A 468 4.77 34.49 -7.43
N GLY A 469 5.87 35.23 -7.31
CA GLY A 469 6.88 35.02 -6.27
C GLY A 469 7.27 36.31 -5.57
N GLY A 470 7.25 36.34 -4.24
CA GLY A 470 7.80 37.45 -3.46
C GLY A 470 7.08 37.73 -2.14
N GLY A 471 7.03 39.01 -1.78
CA GLY A 471 6.47 39.53 -0.52
C GLY A 471 7.10 40.88 -0.17
N LEU A 472 6.68 41.46 0.95
CA LEU A 472 6.98 42.86 1.24
C LEU A 472 8.48 43.15 1.45
N PHE A 473 9.21 42.28 2.17
CA PHE A 473 10.64 42.47 2.47
C PHE A 473 11.50 41.33 1.91
N SER A 474 11.07 40.74 0.80
CA SER A 474 11.72 39.60 0.15
C SER A 474 12.16 39.93 -1.28
N ILE A 475 13.00 39.05 -1.81
CA ILE A 475 13.30 38.98 -3.24
C ILE A 475 12.17 38.18 -3.89
N GLY A 476 11.52 38.75 -4.90
CA GLY A 476 10.51 38.08 -5.69
C GLY A 476 11.07 37.49 -6.98
N VAL A 477 10.69 36.25 -7.31
CA VAL A 477 10.96 35.63 -8.61
C VAL A 477 9.65 35.04 -9.12
N GLY A 478 9.07 35.63 -10.15
CA GLY A 478 7.91 35.06 -10.82
C GLY A 478 8.28 33.82 -11.62
N GLY A 479 7.37 32.85 -11.69
CA GLY A 479 7.54 31.66 -12.52
C GLY A 479 7.30 31.96 -13.99
N ASP A 480 7.95 31.22 -14.90
CA ASP A 480 7.68 31.34 -16.32
C ASP A 480 6.29 30.81 -16.67
N GLY A 481 5.64 31.40 -17.66
CA GLY A 481 4.40 30.91 -18.24
C GLY A 481 4.64 29.68 -19.12
N GLY A 482 3.65 28.80 -19.16
CA GLY A 482 3.67 27.59 -19.97
C GLY A 482 3.51 27.88 -21.46
N ASN A 483 4.14 27.07 -22.30
CA ASN A 483 3.95 27.14 -23.74
C ASN A 483 2.59 26.58 -24.16
N ALA A 484 2.02 27.11 -25.23
CA ALA A 484 0.86 26.52 -25.89
C ALA A 484 1.16 25.10 -26.41
N GLY A 485 0.14 24.25 -26.41
CA GLY A 485 0.18 22.93 -27.01
C GLY A 485 0.12 23.00 -28.53
N ASN A 486 0.82 22.08 -29.20
CA ASN A 486 0.81 22.02 -30.66
C ASN A 486 -0.57 21.58 -31.20
N GLY A 487 -1.00 22.12 -32.33
CA GLY A 487 -2.27 21.80 -32.98
C GLY A 487 -2.37 22.40 -34.38
N ALA A 488 -3.53 22.32 -35.03
CA ALA A 488 -3.77 22.95 -36.34
C ALA A 488 -4.31 24.40 -36.23
N MET A 489 -4.77 24.79 -35.05
CA MET A 489 -5.41 26.08 -34.77
C MET A 489 -4.60 26.91 -33.75
N PRO A 490 -4.85 28.24 -33.66
CA PRO A 490 -4.18 29.12 -32.71
C PRO A 490 -4.33 28.65 -31.26
N ALA A 491 -3.24 28.66 -30.50
CA ALA A 491 -3.24 28.44 -29.06
C ALA A 491 -2.25 29.39 -28.37
N ASN A 492 -2.65 29.89 -27.21
CA ASN A 492 -1.92 30.98 -26.52
C ASN A 492 -0.93 30.43 -25.50
N GLY A 493 0.21 31.10 -25.37
CA GLY A 493 1.11 30.87 -24.24
C GLY A 493 0.57 31.50 -22.96
N GLY A 494 0.93 30.94 -21.82
CA GLY A 494 0.58 31.49 -20.50
C GLY A 494 1.45 32.68 -20.13
N ASN A 495 0.93 33.57 -19.30
CA ASN A 495 1.66 34.74 -18.83
C ASN A 495 2.74 34.34 -17.83
N GLY A 496 3.82 35.13 -17.73
CA GLY A 496 4.79 34.97 -16.65
C GLY A 496 4.26 35.51 -15.33
N GLY A 497 4.67 34.89 -14.23
CA GLY A 497 4.31 35.30 -12.88
C GLY A 497 5.01 36.60 -12.46
N ASN A 498 4.39 37.33 -11.54
CA ASN A 498 4.90 38.61 -11.07
C ASN A 498 5.85 38.45 -9.89
N ALA A 499 6.74 39.42 -9.74
CA ALA A 499 7.54 39.60 -8.54
C ALA A 499 6.70 40.27 -7.42
N GLY A 500 5.83 39.49 -6.78
CA GLY A 500 4.95 39.93 -5.70
C GLY A 500 4.10 38.79 -5.16
N VAL A 501 3.11 39.11 -4.33
CA VAL A 501 2.17 38.13 -3.78
C VAL A 501 0.75 38.64 -3.87
N ILE A 502 -0.20 37.76 -4.16
CA ILE A 502 -1.62 38.04 -4.00
C ILE A 502 -2.03 37.59 -2.61
N ALA A 503 -2.39 38.55 -1.76
CA ALA A 503 -2.91 38.30 -0.43
C ALA A 503 -4.33 38.87 -0.33
N ASN A 504 -5.31 38.03 -0.03
CA ASN A 504 -6.71 38.42 0.13
C ASN A 504 -7.28 39.20 -1.08
N GLY A 505 -6.92 38.76 -2.29
CA GLY A 505 -7.36 39.39 -3.55
C GLY A 505 -6.64 40.69 -3.93
N SER A 506 -5.68 41.15 -3.12
CA SER A 506 -4.85 42.33 -3.43
C SER A 506 -3.42 41.93 -3.75
N PHE A 507 -2.87 42.47 -4.84
CA PHE A 507 -1.48 42.26 -5.22
C PHE A 507 -0.55 43.21 -4.46
N ALA A 508 0.43 42.63 -3.76
CA ALA A 508 1.50 43.34 -3.08
C ALA A 508 2.82 43.10 -3.83
N PRO A 509 3.39 44.11 -4.51
CA PRO A 509 4.64 43.93 -5.23
C PRO A 509 5.83 43.80 -4.28
N SER A 510 6.86 43.08 -4.70
CA SER A 510 8.15 43.01 -4.01
C SER A 510 8.98 44.28 -4.26
N PHE A 511 9.86 44.65 -3.31
CA PHE A 511 10.82 45.74 -3.53
C PHE A 511 11.87 45.36 -4.57
N VAL A 512 12.37 44.12 -4.50
CA VAL A 512 13.37 43.57 -5.41
C VAL A 512 12.79 42.32 -6.03
N GLY A 513 12.79 42.21 -7.35
CA GLY A 513 12.41 40.94 -7.95
C GLY A 513 12.31 40.91 -9.47
N PHE A 514 12.29 39.70 -10.02
CA PHE A 514 12.28 39.44 -11.45
C PHE A 514 10.95 38.78 -11.84
N GLY A 515 10.26 39.35 -12.83
CA GLY A 515 9.09 38.71 -13.40
C GLY A 515 9.48 37.51 -14.26
N GLY A 516 8.62 36.48 -14.28
CA GLY A 516 8.80 35.32 -15.15
C GLY A 516 8.51 35.66 -16.61
N ASN A 517 9.07 34.91 -17.54
CA ASN A 517 8.81 35.08 -18.97
C ASN A 517 7.43 34.55 -19.33
N GLY A 518 6.77 35.14 -20.33
CA GLY A 518 5.59 34.56 -20.94
C GLY A 518 5.92 33.36 -21.82
N GLY A 519 5.03 32.39 -21.86
CA GLY A 519 5.15 31.21 -22.71
C GLY A 519 4.83 31.51 -24.17
N ASN A 520 5.30 30.65 -25.05
CA ASN A 520 5.15 30.80 -26.50
C ASN A 520 3.71 30.43 -26.94
N GLY A 521 3.13 31.22 -27.82
CA GLY A 521 1.96 30.86 -28.62
C GLY A 521 2.34 29.98 -29.81
N VAL A 522 1.34 29.39 -30.47
CA VAL A 522 1.53 28.62 -31.71
C VAL A 522 0.44 28.92 -32.74
N ASN A 523 0.79 28.78 -34.02
CA ASN A 523 -0.12 28.89 -35.17
C ASN A 523 -0.97 30.18 -35.19
N GLY A 524 -0.38 31.31 -34.80
CA GLY A 524 -1.05 32.60 -34.73
C GLY A 524 -1.77 32.88 -33.40
N GLY A 525 -1.63 32.01 -32.41
CA GLY A 525 -2.01 32.29 -31.03
C GLY A 525 -1.04 33.29 -30.39
N THR A 526 -1.49 34.03 -29.39
CA THR A 526 -0.66 35.04 -28.74
C THR A 526 0.34 34.41 -27.79
N GLY A 527 1.60 34.83 -27.84
CA GLY A 527 2.51 34.60 -26.73
C GLY A 527 2.02 35.28 -25.44
N GLY A 528 2.32 34.66 -24.30
CA GLY A 528 1.97 35.22 -23.00
C GLY A 528 2.77 36.48 -22.67
N THR A 529 2.21 37.35 -21.85
CA THR A 529 2.92 38.54 -21.38
C THR A 529 3.96 38.16 -20.33
N GLY A 530 5.13 38.79 -20.34
CA GLY A 530 6.09 38.67 -19.24
C GLY A 530 5.55 39.28 -17.94
N GLY A 531 5.88 38.67 -16.81
CA GLY A 531 5.49 39.13 -15.50
C GLY A 531 6.21 40.42 -15.09
N SER A 532 5.63 41.16 -14.15
CA SER A 532 6.22 42.39 -13.62
C SER A 532 7.38 42.12 -12.64
N GLY A 533 8.43 42.95 -12.69
CA GLY A 533 9.54 42.95 -11.73
C GLY A 533 9.24 43.78 -10.47
N GLY A 534 10.21 43.84 -9.55
CA GLY A 534 10.11 44.58 -8.30
C GLY A 534 10.07 46.10 -8.47
N ILE A 535 9.51 46.81 -7.49
CA ILE A 535 9.27 48.27 -7.59
C ILE A 535 10.53 49.13 -7.49
N LEU A 536 11.60 48.63 -6.87
CA LEU A 536 12.86 49.36 -6.70
C LEU A 536 13.98 48.77 -7.56
N PHE A 537 14.10 47.45 -7.61
CA PHE A 537 15.10 46.74 -8.40
C PHE A 537 14.52 45.48 -9.05
N GLY A 538 15.07 45.13 -10.22
CA GLY A 538 14.73 43.94 -10.98
C GLY A 538 14.22 44.24 -12.38
N ALA A 539 13.79 43.20 -13.10
CA ALA A 539 13.35 43.30 -14.49
C ALA A 539 12.02 42.58 -14.70
N ASN A 540 11.22 43.10 -15.64
CA ASN A 540 10.06 42.40 -16.15
C ASN A 540 10.52 41.20 -16.98
N GLY A 541 9.71 40.15 -17.02
CA GLY A 541 9.93 39.03 -17.91
C GLY A 541 9.75 39.42 -19.37
N ALA A 542 10.33 38.61 -20.27
CA ALA A 542 10.08 38.75 -21.70
C ALA A 542 8.69 38.24 -22.07
N ASN A 543 8.07 38.83 -23.08
CA ASN A 543 6.86 38.27 -23.68
C ASN A 543 7.23 37.02 -24.50
N GLY A 544 6.33 36.05 -24.50
CA GLY A 544 6.42 34.90 -25.39
C GLY A 544 6.27 35.33 -26.86
N PRO A 545 6.92 34.63 -27.81
CA PRO A 545 6.62 34.72 -29.23
C PRO A 545 5.20 34.20 -29.53
N SER A 546 4.60 34.71 -30.60
CA SER A 546 3.30 34.28 -31.15
C SER A 546 3.45 33.34 -32.34
#